data_AF-E0WIW4-F1
#
_entry.id   AF-E0WIW4-F1
#
_cell.length_a   1.000
_cell.length_b   1.000
_cell.length_c   1.000
_cell.angle_alpha   90.00
_cell.angle_beta   90.00
_cell.angle_gamma   90.00
#
_symmetry.space_group_name_H-M   'P 1'
#
loop_
_entity.id
_entity.type
_entity.pdbx_description
1 polymer ?
#
loop_
_entity_poly.entity_id
_entity_poly.type
_entity_poly.pdbx_seq_one_letter_code
_entity_poly.pdbx_strand_id
1 'polypeptide(L)'
;MFKDFYRTTLSLLNPLLLLLVLLLPFSLCIANEYISISDDWDEIARNHKTYYFENGLYHFNKGQYKQAFKNFKKAQEYSIGLGSVYLAKMYWRERA
;
A
#
# COMPACT_ATOMS: atom_id res chain seq x y z
N MET A 1 31.49 0.15 -48.20
CA MET A 1 30.14 0.75 -48.01
C MET A 1 29.31 -0.03 -46.98
N PHE A 2 28.95 -1.30 -47.17
CA PHE A 2 28.22 -2.08 -46.13
C PHE A 2 29.04 -2.36 -44.86
N LYS A 3 30.36 -2.55 -44.99
CA LYS A 3 31.26 -2.90 -43.88
C LYS A 3 31.39 -1.78 -42.83
N ASP A 4 31.41 -0.55 -43.32
CA ASP A 4 31.60 0.66 -42.51
C ASP A 4 30.30 1.06 -41.80
N PHE A 5 29.16 0.71 -42.41
CA PHE A 5 27.83 0.92 -41.84
C PHE A 5 27.60 0.04 -40.60
N TYR A 6 27.91 -1.27 -40.67
CA TYR A 6 27.77 -2.14 -39.48
C TYR A 6 28.75 -1.76 -38.38
N ARG A 7 29.96 -1.31 -38.72
CA ARG A 7 30.98 -0.95 -37.73
C ARG A 7 30.60 0.30 -36.95
N THR A 8 30.05 1.29 -37.65
CA THR A 8 29.54 2.53 -37.04
C THR A 8 28.33 2.26 -36.16
N THR A 9 27.38 1.45 -36.65
CA THR A 9 26.19 1.07 -35.85
C THR A 9 26.54 0.22 -34.64
N LEU A 10 27.46 -0.76 -34.77
CA LEU A 10 27.95 -1.55 -33.64
C LEU A 10 28.73 -0.68 -32.63
N SER A 11 29.51 0.29 -33.10
CA SER A 11 30.23 1.25 -32.24
C SER A 11 29.29 2.17 -31.45
N LEU A 12 28.10 2.47 -31.98
CA LEU A 12 27.04 3.23 -31.30
C LEU A 12 26.20 2.34 -30.36
N LEU A 13 25.96 1.09 -30.75
CA LEU A 13 25.16 0.14 -29.95
C LEU A 13 25.90 -0.34 -28.70
N ASN A 14 27.22 -0.56 -28.78
CA ASN A 14 28.02 -1.04 -27.65
C ASN A 14 27.97 -0.15 -26.39
N PRO A 15 28.17 1.19 -26.46
CA PRO A 15 28.05 2.03 -25.28
C PRO A 15 26.62 2.09 -24.75
N LEU A 16 25.61 1.99 -25.62
CA LEU A 16 24.20 1.94 -25.19
C LEU A 16 23.87 0.62 -24.47
N LEU A 17 24.39 -0.51 -24.94
CA LEU A 17 24.27 -1.80 -24.27
C LEU A 17 24.98 -1.80 -22.91
N LEU A 18 26.19 -1.23 -22.84
CA LEU A 18 26.92 -1.07 -21.58
C LEU A 18 26.16 -0.18 -20.59
N LEU A 19 25.56 0.91 -21.08
CA LEU A 19 24.74 1.80 -20.27
C LEU A 19 23.45 1.12 -19.78
N LEU A 20 22.81 0.31 -20.62
CA LEU A 20 21.65 -0.51 -20.22
C LEU A 20 22.05 -1.50 -19.11
N VAL A 21 23.15 -2.24 -19.29
CA VAL A 21 23.67 -3.20 -18.30
C VAL A 21 24.03 -2.51 -16.98
N LEU A 22 24.53 -1.28 -17.02
CA LEU A 22 24.85 -0.50 -15.84
C LEU A 22 23.61 0.04 -15.11
N LEU A 23 22.57 0.44 -15.85
CA LEU A 23 21.35 1.00 -15.28
C LEU A 23 20.37 -0.06 -14.76
N LEU A 24 20.36 -1.26 -15.33
CA LEU A 24 19.49 -2.37 -14.91
C LEU A 24 19.60 -2.73 -13.41
N PRO A 25 20.79 -2.92 -12.82
CA PRO A 25 20.89 -3.21 -11.39
C PRO A 25 20.48 -2.02 -10.53
N PHE A 26 20.70 -0.79 -10.99
CA PHE A 26 20.27 0.41 -10.28
C PHE A 26 18.75 0.56 -10.24
N SER A 27 18.06 0.31 -11.35
CA SER A 27 16.59 0.33 -11.39
C SER A 27 15.97 -0.80 -10.59
N LEU A 28 16.56 -2.01 -10.62
CA LEU A 28 16.12 -3.14 -9.81
C LEU A 28 16.28 -2.87 -8.30
N CYS A 29 17.37 -2.21 -7.90
CA CYS A 29 17.62 -1.82 -6.51
C CYS A 29 16.51 -0.90 -5.97
N ILE A 30 16.18 0.16 -6.72
CA ILE A 30 15.12 1.11 -6.34
C ILE A 30 13.74 0.44 -6.33
N ALA A 31 13.45 -0.43 -7.31
CA ALA A 31 12.18 -1.15 -7.34
C ALA A 31 12.00 -2.07 -6.12
N ASN A 32 13.07 -2.77 -5.72
CA ASN A 32 13.03 -3.67 -4.56
C ASN A 32 12.84 -2.91 -3.25
N GLU A 33 13.55 -1.79 -3.06
CA GLU A 33 13.40 -0.92 -1.89
C GLU A 33 11.98 -0.31 -1.82
N TYR A 34 11.45 0.15 -2.96
CA TYR A 34 10.09 0.70 -3.04
C TYR A 34 9.00 -0.34 -2.71
N ILE A 35 9.13 -1.57 -3.22
CA ILE A 35 8.21 -2.67 -2.90
C ILE A 35 8.28 -2.99 -1.41
N SER A 36 9.48 -3.11 -0.83
CA SER A 36 9.64 -3.39 0.60
C SER A 36 8.99 -2.32 1.48
N ILE A 37 9.20 -1.04 1.16
CA ILE A 37 8.58 0.06 1.91
C ILE A 37 7.06 0.00 1.78
N SER A 38 6.54 -0.25 0.56
CA SER A 38 5.11 -0.39 0.33
C SER A 38 4.49 -1.52 1.15
N ASP A 39 5.16 -2.68 1.21
CA ASP A 39 4.70 -3.85 1.97
C ASP A 39 4.66 -3.55 3.49
N ASP A 40 5.68 -2.86 4.02
CA ASP A 40 5.73 -2.45 5.43
C ASP A 40 4.58 -1.49 5.77
N TRP A 41 4.30 -0.50 4.91
CA TRP A 41 3.17 0.42 5.10
C TRP A 41 1.82 -0.30 5.04
N ASP A 42 1.66 -1.24 4.11
CA ASP A 42 0.46 -2.05 3.98
C ASP A 42 0.24 -2.96 5.19
N GLU A 43 1.31 -3.54 5.75
CA GLU A 43 1.24 -4.33 6.97
C GLU A 43 0.84 -3.47 8.17
N ILE A 44 1.50 -2.32 8.36
CA ILE A 44 1.19 -1.39 9.45
C ILE A 44 -0.26 -0.92 9.35
N ALA A 45 -0.72 -0.54 8.16
CA ALA A 45 -2.11 -0.09 7.94
C ALA A 45 -3.11 -1.21 8.25
N ARG A 46 -2.81 -2.45 7.84
CA ARG A 46 -3.66 -3.63 8.10
C ARG A 46 -3.74 -3.96 9.58
N ASN A 47 -2.61 -3.90 10.30
CA ASN A 47 -2.56 -4.14 11.74
C ASN A 47 -3.32 -3.06 12.51
N HIS A 48 -3.14 -1.78 12.17
CA HIS A 48 -3.88 -0.68 12.80
C HIS A 48 -5.39 -0.79 12.55
N LYS A 49 -5.80 -1.08 11.30
CA LYS A 49 -7.20 -1.30 10.95
C LYS A 49 -7.81 -2.41 11.81
N THR A 50 -7.14 -3.56 11.90
CA THR A 50 -7.62 -4.74 12.63
C THR A 50 -7.75 -4.42 14.12
N TYR A 51 -6.71 -3.83 14.72
CA TYR A 51 -6.72 -3.43 16.12
C TYR A 51 -7.89 -2.51 16.47
N TYR A 52 -8.11 -1.45 15.69
CA TYR A 52 -9.20 -0.52 15.96
C TYR A 52 -10.57 -1.15 15.68
N PHE A 53 -10.67 -2.02 14.68
CA PHE A 53 -11.92 -2.72 14.39
C PHE A 53 -12.33 -3.68 15.53
N GLU A 54 -11.39 -4.50 16.02
CA GLU A 54 -11.63 -5.44 17.11
C GLU A 54 -11.99 -4.72 18.42
N ASN A 55 -11.28 -3.64 18.75
CA ASN A 55 -11.65 -2.81 19.89
C ASN A 55 -13.03 -2.16 19.71
N GLY A 56 -13.35 -1.72 18.49
CA GLY A 56 -14.69 -1.22 18.16
C GLY A 56 -15.78 -2.24 18.46
N LEU A 57 -15.59 -3.48 18.03
CA LEU A 57 -16.49 -4.60 18.30
C LEU A 57 -16.62 -4.91 19.79
N TYR A 58 -15.49 -4.98 20.49
CA TYR A 58 -15.45 -5.25 21.93
C TYR A 58 -16.29 -4.22 22.71
N HIS A 59 -16.07 -2.92 22.44
CA HIS A 59 -16.85 -1.86 23.07
C HIS A 59 -18.31 -1.87 22.62
N PHE A 60 -18.60 -2.19 21.36
CA PHE A 60 -19.96 -2.27 20.83
C PHE A 60 -20.76 -3.37 21.56
N ASN A 61 -20.16 -4.55 21.74
CA ASN A 61 -20.76 -5.67 22.43
C ASN A 61 -21.01 -5.38 23.92
N LYS A 62 -20.22 -4.49 24.53
CA LYS A 62 -20.43 -3.99 25.90
C LYS A 62 -21.43 -2.83 26.01
N GLY A 63 -22.04 -2.40 24.89
CA GLY A 63 -22.93 -1.23 24.86
C GLY A 63 -22.19 0.11 25.03
N GLN A 64 -20.86 0.13 24.96
CA GLN A 64 -20.03 1.33 25.09
C GLN A 64 -19.94 2.07 23.75
N TYR A 65 -21.08 2.57 23.27
CA TYR A 65 -21.21 3.09 21.90
C TYR A 65 -20.28 4.25 21.58
N LYS A 66 -20.03 5.19 22.51
CA LYS A 66 -19.09 6.30 22.28
C LYS A 66 -17.65 5.82 21.99
N GLN A 67 -17.18 4.78 22.69
CA GLN A 67 -15.84 4.22 22.50
C GLN A 67 -15.77 3.39 21.22
N ALA A 68 -16.80 2.57 20.98
CA ALA A 68 -16.93 1.80 19.74
C ALA A 68 -16.94 2.70 18.50
N PHE A 69 -17.67 3.81 18.54
CA PHE A 69 -17.71 4.79 17.45
C PHE A 69 -16.31 5.36 17.15
N LYS A 70 -15.57 5.79 18.18
CA LYS A 70 -14.21 6.31 18.03
C LYS A 70 -13.29 5.28 17.36
N ASN A 71 -13.40 4.01 17.76
CA ASN A 71 -12.60 2.93 17.22
C ASN A 71 -12.98 2.57 15.78
N PHE A 72 -14.26 2.47 15.45
CA PHE A 72 -14.67 2.22 14.06
C PHE A 72 -14.34 3.38 13.12
N LYS A 73 -14.39 4.63 13.60
CA LYS A 73 -13.93 5.80 12.83
C LYS A 73 -12.44 5.70 12.50
N LYS A 74 -11.61 5.35 13.48
CA LYS A 74 -10.18 5.10 13.23
C LYS A 74 -9.96 3.95 12.26
N ALA A 75 -10.66 2.84 12.41
CA ALA A 75 -10.57 1.72 11.46
C ALA A 75 -10.96 2.13 10.02
N GLN A 76 -11.92 3.05 9.88
CA GLN A 76 -12.30 3.64 8.59
C GLN A 76 -11.20 4.53 8.02
N GLU A 77 -10.52 5.34 8.83
CA GLU A 77 -9.39 6.18 8.40
C GLU A 77 -8.27 5.34 7.76
N TYR A 78 -8.07 4.10 8.23
CA TYR A 78 -7.12 3.16 7.63
C TYR A 78 -7.68 2.31 6.48
N SER A 79 -9.01 2.27 6.25
CA SER A 79 -9.63 1.52 5.15
C SER A 79 -11.13 1.76 4.99
N ILE A 80 -11.58 1.97 3.75
CA ILE A 80 -13.00 2.01 3.38
C ILE A 80 -13.54 0.56 3.34
N GLY A 81 -14.42 0.18 4.25
CA GLY A 81 -15.04 -1.15 4.23
C GLY A 81 -15.69 -1.53 5.56
N LEU A 82 -14.92 -2.17 6.45
CA LEU A 82 -15.45 -2.73 7.70
C LEU A 82 -15.89 -1.67 8.71
N GLY A 83 -15.14 -0.57 8.86
CA GLY A 83 -15.47 0.50 9.80
C GLY A 83 -16.78 1.22 9.46
N SER A 84 -17.02 1.51 8.18
CA SER A 84 -18.22 2.21 7.71
C SER A 84 -19.51 1.41 7.91
N VAL A 85 -19.48 0.08 7.71
CA VAL A 85 -20.64 -0.80 7.95
C VAL A 85 -21.08 -0.76 9.43
N TYR A 86 -20.13 -0.82 10.36
CA TYR A 86 -20.45 -0.81 11.79
C TYR A 86 -20.87 0.57 12.29
N LEU A 87 -20.29 1.64 11.76
CA LEU A 87 -20.77 3.00 12.02
C LEU A 87 -22.24 3.14 11.60
N ALA A 88 -22.62 2.65 10.41
CA ALA A 88 -24.01 2.66 9.97
C ALA A 88 -24.94 1.86 10.92
N LYS A 89 -24.51 0.67 11.37
CA LYS A 89 -25.25 -0.15 12.35
C LYS A 89 -25.44 0.58 13.69
N MET A 90 -24.44 1.32 14.15
CA MET A 90 -24.53 2.10 15.40
C MET A 90 -25.52 3.25 15.26
N TYR A 91 -25.47 4.02 14.17
CA TYR A 91 -26.44 5.09 13.92
C TYR A 91 -27.88 4.59 13.86
N TRP A 92 -28.11 3.38 13.34
CA TRP A 92 -29.44 2.76 13.38
C TRP A 92 -29.87 2.43 14.81
N ARG A 93 -28.97 1.86 15.61
CA ARG A 93 -29.26 1.42 16.98
C ARG A 93 -29.38 2.57 18.00
N GLU A 94 -28.76 3.72 17.75
CA GLU A 94 -28.96 4.93 18.56
C GLU A 94 -30.29 5.64 18.27
N ARG A 95 -30.93 5.32 17.13
CA ARG A 95 -32.22 5.91 16.71
C ARG A 95 -33.42 5.00 16.93
N ALA A 96 -33.21 3.74 17.33
CA ALA A 96 -34.24 2.73 17.57
C ALA A 96 -34.50 2.58 19.07
#